data_AF-A0A0U5GUI8-F1
#
_entry.id   AF-A0A0U5GUI8-F1
#
_cell.length_a   1.000
_cell.length_b   1.000
_cell.length_c   1.000
_cell.angle_alpha   90.00
_cell.angle_beta   90.00
_cell.angle_gamma   90.00
#
_symmetry.space_group_name_H-M   'P 1'
#
loop_
_entity.id
_entity.type
_entity.pdbx_description
1 polymer ?
#
loop_
_entity_poly.entity_id
_entity_poly.type
_entity_poly.pdbx_seq_one_letter_code
_entity_poly.pdbx_strand_id
1 'polypeptide(L)'
;MKHFNIGLTAALGLPLGIWAADCETTSENDPETGEKILRVNSPEQLDVFGDDCTTIVGHILIESDYSGDFVLNGVSEFKGNISAPLSGYGDKLNAFEMLDLTTIDAIFVPKVVNVRLPSLVHAGNIYLEQSSAGEVDLGSLVEAGHVGLRGDWTGINLGSLQRATQVDISGTYSWDVPEGEEPVSVVVDLPALESANYFGVSGLFESLSLPRLTTIGEHEEGVDYLYQTYADGRPYTYISGRPGLRISSANHIPIEVPELEFLNGSLQVYGNVTSFRLPSLGESDVDIEFNTDTHLHIYSTLESTGYLWLWGNIATVDLPNIEHVDSISIAYGDRLPCNETLLKLWTWARDDYNQYKCFELDDQFLDDSDEGTTPSVEEEDEENIDTDTDNETEVPDTDSSNDTNDDHITETRPSNDSPASEEQDTTDDSTEGLADNTESDEAFDGSGGRIVSHTGVAMLIAAVVFFCCC
;
A
#
# COMPACT_ATOMS: atom_id res chain seq x y z
N MET A 1 25.96 81.73 -18.59
CA MET A 1 25.73 80.78 -17.48
C MET A 1 25.45 79.42 -18.10
N LYS A 2 26.18 78.41 -17.62
CA LYS A 2 26.15 77.02 -18.09
C LYS A 2 24.96 76.30 -17.45
N HIS A 3 24.15 75.61 -18.24
CA HIS A 3 23.40 74.45 -17.76
C HIS A 3 23.45 73.36 -18.83
N PHE A 4 24.20 72.32 -18.52
CA PHE A 4 24.35 71.09 -19.30
C PHE A 4 23.44 70.07 -18.61
N ASN A 5 22.29 69.77 -19.22
CA ASN A 5 21.42 68.69 -18.76
C ASN A 5 21.85 67.41 -19.49
N ILE A 6 22.47 66.49 -18.75
CA ILE A 6 22.78 65.13 -19.20
C ILE A 6 21.54 64.30 -18.88
N GLY A 7 20.77 63.96 -19.91
CA GLY A 7 19.69 62.98 -19.82
C GLY A 7 20.30 61.58 -19.77
N LEU A 8 20.19 60.93 -18.62
CA LEU A 8 20.54 59.53 -18.41
C LEU A 8 19.37 58.67 -18.89
N THR A 9 19.48 58.08 -20.08
CA THR A 9 18.52 57.11 -20.59
C THR A 9 18.78 55.76 -19.92
N ALA A 10 18.02 55.45 -18.86
CA ALA A 10 18.01 54.11 -18.28
C ALA A 10 17.28 53.15 -19.23
N ALA A 11 18.04 52.33 -19.95
CA ALA A 11 17.49 51.20 -20.68
C ALA A 11 17.04 50.14 -19.66
N LEU A 12 15.74 50.08 -19.40
CA LEU A 12 15.09 48.96 -18.71
C LEU A 12 15.26 47.72 -19.58
N GLY A 13 16.30 46.94 -19.32
CA GLY A 13 16.39 45.57 -19.82
C GLY A 13 15.27 44.77 -19.18
N LEU A 14 14.21 44.52 -19.95
CA LEU A 14 13.20 43.54 -19.59
C LEU A 14 13.94 42.21 -19.34
N PRO A 15 13.75 41.55 -18.18
CA PRO A 15 14.26 40.20 -18.02
C PRO A 15 13.65 39.40 -19.17
N LEU A 16 14.52 38.88 -20.04
CA LEU A 16 14.12 37.92 -21.05
C LEU A 16 13.52 36.76 -20.25
N GLY A 17 12.20 36.66 -20.25
CA GLY A 17 11.49 35.59 -19.57
C GLY A 17 12.06 34.29 -20.08
N ILE A 18 12.45 33.42 -19.16
CA ILE A 18 12.77 32.03 -19.45
C ILE A 18 11.50 31.48 -20.09
N TRP A 19 11.55 31.21 -21.39
CA TRP A 19 10.43 30.59 -22.08
C TRP A 19 10.44 29.14 -21.65
N ALA A 20 9.46 28.72 -20.86
CA ALA A 20 9.16 27.32 -20.64
C ALA A 20 9.01 26.66 -22.02
N ALA A 21 9.87 25.69 -22.36
CA ALA A 21 9.77 24.98 -23.61
C ALA A 21 8.90 23.73 -23.41
N ASP A 22 7.85 23.64 -24.23
CA ASP A 22 7.03 22.43 -24.35
C ASP A 22 7.75 21.45 -25.30
N CYS A 23 7.89 20.20 -24.87
CA CYS A 23 8.43 19.12 -25.67
C CYS A 23 7.38 18.04 -25.86
N GLU A 24 7.34 17.47 -27.06
CA GLU A 24 6.50 16.31 -27.34
C GLU A 24 7.35 15.04 -27.26
N THR A 25 6.79 13.96 -26.73
CA THR A 25 7.49 12.66 -26.66
C THR A 25 7.83 12.10 -28.04
N THR A 26 6.98 12.32 -29.03
CA THR A 26 7.19 11.96 -30.44
C THR A 26 6.36 12.85 -31.35
N SER A 27 6.82 13.04 -32.61
CA SER A 27 6.06 13.75 -33.64
C SER A 27 4.97 12.90 -34.30
N GLU A 28 5.05 11.57 -34.16
CA GLU A 28 4.13 10.61 -34.77
C GLU A 28 3.31 9.88 -33.71
N ASN A 29 2.04 9.65 -33.98
CA ASN A 29 1.20 8.82 -33.11
C ASN A 29 1.60 7.35 -33.26
N ASP A 30 1.62 6.63 -32.14
CA ASP A 30 1.74 5.18 -32.13
C ASP A 30 0.57 4.58 -32.96
N PRO A 31 0.85 3.68 -33.91
CA PRO A 31 -0.16 3.17 -34.83
C PRO A 31 -1.20 2.27 -34.15
N GLU A 32 -0.90 1.71 -32.97
CA GLU A 32 -1.80 0.82 -32.23
C GLU A 32 -2.76 1.62 -31.34
N THR A 33 -2.25 2.64 -30.66
CA THR A 33 -3.04 3.43 -29.69
C THR A 33 -3.57 4.74 -30.26
N GLY A 34 -2.90 5.30 -31.28
CA GLY A 34 -3.15 6.64 -31.77
C GLY A 34 -2.60 7.76 -30.87
N GLU A 35 -1.83 7.42 -29.83
CA GLU A 35 -1.29 8.35 -28.84
C GLU A 35 0.21 8.64 -29.08
N LYS A 36 0.74 9.72 -28.50
CA LYS A 36 2.17 10.06 -28.62
C LYS A 36 2.97 9.32 -27.56
N ILE A 37 3.64 8.23 -27.94
CA ILE A 37 4.41 7.39 -27.03
C ILE A 37 5.89 7.42 -27.40
N LEU A 38 6.75 7.76 -26.45
CA LEU A 38 8.20 7.53 -26.53
C LEU A 38 8.54 6.22 -25.81
N ARG A 39 9.15 5.29 -26.54
CA ARG A 39 9.65 4.02 -25.99
C ARG A 39 11.13 4.14 -25.65
N VAL A 40 11.50 3.79 -24.43
CA VAL A 40 12.89 3.90 -23.94
C VAL A 40 13.39 2.58 -23.34
N ASN A 41 14.59 2.20 -23.73
CA ASN A 41 15.32 1.00 -23.33
C ASN A 41 16.66 1.36 -22.66
N SER A 42 17.05 2.64 -22.67
CA SER A 42 18.23 3.13 -21.96
C SER A 42 18.10 4.60 -21.54
N PRO A 43 18.85 5.05 -20.52
CA PRO A 43 18.79 6.42 -20.03
C PRO A 43 19.12 7.48 -21.10
N GLU A 44 20.04 7.20 -22.02
CA GLU A 44 20.47 8.16 -23.05
C GLU A 44 19.36 8.55 -24.03
N GLN A 45 18.28 7.76 -24.12
CA GLN A 45 17.13 8.10 -24.95
C GLN A 45 16.29 9.24 -24.34
N LEU A 46 16.47 9.54 -23.05
CA LEU A 46 15.83 10.67 -22.38
C LEU A 46 16.54 12.00 -22.69
N ASP A 47 17.78 11.96 -23.19
CA ASP A 47 18.55 13.16 -23.57
C ASP A 47 17.87 13.98 -24.69
N VAL A 48 16.88 13.41 -25.36
CA VAL A 48 16.04 14.10 -26.35
C VAL A 48 15.32 15.33 -25.78
N PHE A 49 15.04 15.33 -24.48
CA PHE A 49 14.35 16.44 -23.82
C PHE A 49 15.28 17.62 -23.54
N GLY A 50 16.59 17.42 -23.38
CA GLY A 50 17.55 18.52 -23.18
C GLY A 50 17.25 19.44 -21.98
N ASP A 51 18.15 20.40 -21.72
CA ASP A 51 18.08 21.25 -20.51
C ASP A 51 16.96 22.31 -20.55
N ASP A 52 16.44 22.63 -21.74
CA ASP A 52 15.46 23.70 -21.92
C ASP A 52 14.01 23.21 -21.75
N CYS A 53 13.79 21.89 -21.63
CA CYS A 53 12.46 21.30 -21.57
C CYS A 53 11.88 21.31 -20.16
N THR A 54 10.82 22.09 -19.97
CA THR A 54 10.15 22.20 -18.67
C THR A 54 8.82 21.48 -18.63
N THR A 55 8.20 21.25 -19.79
CA THR A 55 6.90 20.59 -19.92
C THR A 55 6.98 19.50 -20.98
N ILE A 56 6.62 18.27 -20.63
CA ILE A 56 6.52 17.16 -21.59
C ILE A 56 5.05 16.86 -21.87
N VAL A 57 4.71 16.68 -23.15
CA VAL A 57 3.37 16.28 -23.61
C VAL A 57 3.44 14.93 -24.32
N GLY A 58 2.67 13.97 -23.83
CA GLY A 58 2.62 12.60 -24.33
C GLY A 58 3.00 11.57 -23.26
N HIS A 59 3.21 10.33 -23.67
CA HIS A 59 3.49 9.21 -22.78
C HIS A 59 4.92 8.70 -22.97
N ILE A 60 5.50 8.18 -21.89
CA ILE A 60 6.75 7.41 -21.93
C ILE A 60 6.44 5.98 -21.52
N LEU A 61 6.82 5.04 -22.38
CA LEU A 61 6.84 3.62 -22.08
C LEU A 61 8.29 3.20 -21.86
N ILE A 62 8.63 2.90 -20.62
CA ILE A 62 9.88 2.22 -20.29
C ILE A 62 9.72 0.77 -20.77
N GLU A 63 10.69 0.29 -21.54
CA GLU A 63 10.70 -1.07 -22.10
C GLU A 63 11.38 -2.06 -21.15
N SER A 64 11.00 -3.34 -21.23
CA SER A 64 11.41 -4.38 -20.27
C SER A 64 12.93 -4.63 -20.17
N ASP A 65 13.70 -4.19 -21.16
CA ASP A 65 15.15 -4.28 -21.22
C ASP A 65 15.87 -3.04 -20.65
N TYR A 66 15.13 -2.00 -20.23
CA TYR A 66 15.68 -0.81 -19.59
C TYR A 66 16.54 -1.15 -18.38
N SER A 67 17.69 -0.48 -18.28
CA SER A 67 18.64 -0.66 -17.19
C SER A 67 19.29 0.66 -16.84
N GLY A 68 19.46 0.91 -15.54
CA GLY A 68 20.05 2.13 -15.00
C GLY A 68 19.01 3.02 -14.34
N ASP A 69 19.29 4.31 -14.33
CA ASP A 69 18.45 5.30 -13.66
C ASP A 69 17.52 5.97 -14.68
N PHE A 70 16.27 6.23 -14.30
CA PHE A 70 15.35 7.06 -15.06
C PHE A 70 15.38 8.47 -14.47
N VAL A 71 15.97 9.42 -15.19
CA VAL A 71 16.20 10.78 -14.71
C VAL A 71 15.66 11.80 -15.71
N LEU A 72 14.72 12.64 -15.27
CA LEU A 72 14.16 13.76 -16.05
C LEU A 72 14.11 15.04 -15.20
N ASN A 73 15.28 15.44 -14.70
CA ASN A 73 15.42 16.68 -13.93
C ASN A 73 15.26 17.91 -14.84
N GLY A 74 14.73 19.02 -14.31
CA GLY A 74 14.33 20.21 -15.07
C GLY A 74 12.89 20.18 -15.59
N VAL A 75 12.29 18.99 -15.72
CA VAL A 75 10.87 18.84 -16.11
C VAL A 75 9.99 19.12 -14.91
N SER A 76 9.17 20.16 -15.00
CA SER A 76 8.26 20.60 -13.93
C SER A 76 6.81 20.16 -14.12
N GLU A 77 6.41 19.86 -15.35
CA GLU A 77 5.06 19.42 -15.69
C GLU A 77 5.12 18.28 -16.72
N PHE A 78 4.37 17.20 -16.46
CA PHE A 78 4.28 16.07 -17.39
C PHE A 78 2.82 15.78 -17.71
N LYS A 79 2.40 16.12 -18.94
CA LYS A 79 1.04 15.91 -19.45
C LYS A 79 0.94 14.57 -20.15
N GLY A 80 0.82 13.54 -19.33
CA GLY A 80 0.62 12.16 -19.76
C GLY A 80 1.14 11.17 -18.72
N ASN A 81 1.46 9.97 -19.20
CA ASN A 81 1.76 8.84 -18.34
C ASN A 81 3.20 8.37 -18.54
N ILE A 82 3.88 8.02 -17.46
CA ILE A 82 5.11 7.25 -17.49
C ILE A 82 4.78 5.85 -16.99
N SER A 83 5.02 4.83 -17.81
CA SER A 83 4.68 3.45 -17.44
C SER A 83 5.74 2.45 -17.85
N ALA A 84 5.77 1.32 -17.15
CA ALA A 84 6.56 0.14 -17.47
C ALA A 84 5.66 -1.11 -17.43
N PRO A 85 5.81 -2.09 -18.35
CA PRO A 85 5.09 -3.36 -18.26
C PRO A 85 5.35 -4.11 -16.94
N LEU A 86 4.36 -4.80 -16.37
CA LEU A 86 4.56 -5.60 -15.14
C LEU A 86 5.52 -6.78 -15.33
N SER A 87 5.48 -7.40 -16.51
CA SER A 87 6.27 -8.60 -16.83
C SER A 87 7.57 -8.22 -17.52
N GLY A 88 8.66 -8.92 -17.19
CA GLY A 88 9.92 -8.85 -17.94
C GLY A 88 10.99 -7.96 -17.31
N TYR A 89 10.65 -7.14 -16.33
CA TYR A 89 11.67 -6.42 -15.56
C TYR A 89 12.38 -7.35 -14.59
N GLY A 90 13.71 -7.38 -14.69
CA GLY A 90 14.55 -7.65 -13.51
C GLY A 90 14.73 -6.36 -12.71
N ASP A 91 15.46 -6.44 -11.60
CA ASP A 91 15.75 -5.33 -10.68
C ASP A 91 16.79 -4.36 -11.28
N LYS A 92 16.50 -3.88 -12.50
CA LYS A 92 17.42 -3.13 -13.35
C LYS A 92 17.18 -1.62 -13.31
N LEU A 93 16.01 -1.20 -12.84
CA LEU A 93 15.66 0.21 -12.65
C LEU A 93 16.04 0.63 -11.23
N ASN A 94 17.24 1.21 -11.07
CA ASN A 94 17.76 1.50 -9.73
C ASN A 94 17.12 2.76 -9.13
N ALA A 95 16.86 3.77 -9.95
CA ALA A 95 16.29 5.03 -9.51
C ALA A 95 15.28 5.58 -10.50
N PHE A 96 14.23 6.21 -9.98
CA PHE A 96 13.28 7.03 -10.73
C PHE A 96 13.26 8.44 -10.13
N GLU A 97 13.84 9.40 -10.84
CA GLU A 97 14.11 10.74 -10.33
C GLU A 97 13.58 11.83 -11.28
N MET A 98 12.75 12.71 -10.73
CA MET A 98 12.31 13.95 -11.37
C MET A 98 12.20 15.04 -10.30
N LEU A 99 13.32 15.67 -9.98
CA LEU A 99 13.45 16.54 -8.81
C LEU A 99 12.60 17.82 -8.87
N ASP A 100 12.32 18.29 -10.09
CA ASP A 100 11.58 19.53 -10.34
C ASP A 100 10.11 19.30 -10.69
N LEU A 101 9.69 18.03 -10.83
CA LEU A 101 8.33 17.67 -11.25
C LEU A 101 7.33 18.13 -10.19
N THR A 102 6.31 18.88 -10.62
CA THR A 102 5.23 19.38 -9.74
C THR A 102 3.88 18.75 -10.04
N THR A 103 3.63 18.36 -11.29
CA THR A 103 2.34 17.79 -11.74
C THR A 103 2.56 16.70 -12.78
N ILE A 104 1.85 15.58 -12.63
CA ILE A 104 1.82 14.48 -13.62
C ILE A 104 0.47 13.76 -13.65
N ASP A 105 0.05 13.25 -14.80
CA ASP A 105 -1.20 12.47 -14.87
C ASP A 105 -1.03 11.08 -14.26
N ALA A 106 -0.02 10.30 -14.66
CA ALA A 106 0.24 9.01 -14.03
C ALA A 106 1.70 8.53 -14.07
N ILE A 107 2.08 7.80 -13.01
CA ILE A 107 3.33 7.03 -12.89
C ILE A 107 2.95 5.59 -12.55
N PHE A 108 3.38 4.66 -13.40
CA PHE A 108 3.24 3.22 -13.17
C PHE A 108 4.61 2.56 -13.37
N VAL A 109 5.36 2.38 -12.29
CA VAL A 109 6.74 1.93 -12.37
C VAL A 109 6.94 0.75 -11.40
N PRO A 110 6.84 -0.49 -11.91
CA PRO A 110 7.18 -1.66 -11.12
C PRO A 110 8.70 -1.87 -11.06
N LYS A 111 9.13 -2.58 -10.02
CA LYS A 111 10.52 -3.01 -9.77
C LYS A 111 11.54 -1.89 -9.78
N VAL A 112 11.22 -0.80 -9.08
CA VAL A 112 12.13 0.32 -8.85
C VAL A 112 12.69 0.25 -7.43
N VAL A 113 13.99 0.53 -7.25
CA VAL A 113 14.60 0.54 -5.92
C VAL A 113 14.34 1.86 -5.20
N ASN A 114 14.67 2.99 -5.83
CA ASN A 114 14.52 4.32 -5.23
C ASN A 114 13.68 5.26 -6.09
N VAL A 115 12.81 6.05 -5.45
CA VAL A 115 11.98 7.04 -6.13
C VAL A 115 12.14 8.40 -5.47
N ARG A 116 12.47 9.42 -6.28
CA ARG A 116 12.72 10.78 -5.79
C ARG A 116 11.93 11.79 -6.61
N LEU A 117 10.76 12.19 -6.08
CA LEU A 117 9.89 13.21 -6.65
C LEU A 117 9.56 14.26 -5.56
N PRO A 118 10.58 14.87 -4.92
CA PRO A 118 10.41 15.69 -3.74
C PRO A 118 9.57 16.96 -3.96
N SER A 119 9.43 17.42 -5.21
CA SER A 119 8.67 18.62 -5.58
C SER A 119 7.27 18.31 -6.11
N LEU A 120 6.90 17.03 -6.23
CA LEU A 120 5.62 16.62 -6.83
C LEU A 120 4.49 17.06 -5.90
N VAL A 121 3.57 17.89 -6.40
CA VAL A 121 2.44 18.44 -5.63
C VAL A 121 1.14 17.74 -5.98
N HIS A 122 0.94 17.44 -7.26
CA HIS A 122 -0.28 16.85 -7.79
C HIS A 122 0.03 15.65 -8.68
N ALA A 123 -0.67 14.54 -8.46
CA ALA A 123 -0.60 13.39 -9.36
C ALA A 123 -1.98 12.82 -9.64
N GLY A 124 -2.26 12.36 -10.85
CA GLY A 124 -3.45 11.54 -11.07
C GLY A 124 -3.27 10.16 -10.41
N ASN A 125 -2.31 9.36 -10.88
CA ASN A 125 -2.07 8.02 -10.32
C ASN A 125 -0.58 7.77 -10.11
N ILE A 126 -0.22 7.19 -8.97
CA ILE A 126 1.12 6.72 -8.66
C ILE A 126 0.99 5.26 -8.26
N TYR A 127 1.62 4.36 -9.01
CA TYR A 127 1.80 2.97 -8.63
C TYR A 127 3.29 2.65 -8.72
N LEU A 128 3.86 2.30 -7.57
CA LEU A 128 5.27 1.96 -7.42
C LEU A 128 5.34 0.58 -6.76
N GLU A 129 6.06 -0.33 -7.41
CA GLU A 129 6.36 -1.64 -6.82
C GLU A 129 7.86 -1.75 -6.67
N GLN A 130 8.30 -2.08 -5.47
CA GLN A 130 9.71 -2.13 -5.15
C GLN A 130 10.30 -3.51 -5.53
N SER A 131 11.52 -3.52 -6.04
CA SER A 131 12.28 -4.76 -6.30
C SER A 131 13.13 -5.23 -5.13
N SER A 132 13.61 -4.29 -4.32
CA SER A 132 14.53 -4.52 -3.20
C SER A 132 14.51 -3.30 -2.28
N ALA A 133 14.90 -3.46 -1.02
CA ALA A 133 14.97 -2.39 -0.02
C ALA A 133 15.46 -1.04 -0.58
N GLY A 134 14.70 0.02 -0.31
CA GLY A 134 14.85 1.34 -0.90
C GLY A 134 13.76 2.30 -0.44
N GLU A 135 13.82 3.54 -0.92
CA GLU A 135 13.03 4.65 -0.39
C GLU A 135 12.18 5.34 -1.47
N VAL A 136 11.04 5.88 -1.05
CA VAL A 136 10.16 6.71 -1.88
C VAL A 136 9.96 8.08 -1.24
N ASP A 137 10.40 9.11 -1.96
CA ASP A 137 10.25 10.51 -1.56
C ASP A 137 9.20 11.23 -2.41
N LEU A 138 8.02 11.40 -1.82
CA LEU A 138 6.86 12.14 -2.34
C LEU A 138 6.47 13.26 -1.35
N GLY A 139 7.46 13.82 -0.64
CA GLY A 139 7.22 14.67 0.54
C GLY A 139 6.38 15.92 0.31
N SER A 140 6.31 16.42 -0.93
CA SER A 140 5.47 17.59 -1.29
C SER A 140 4.11 17.21 -1.89
N LEU A 141 3.80 15.93 -2.06
CA LEU A 141 2.57 15.48 -2.69
C LEU A 141 1.39 15.88 -1.80
N VAL A 142 0.50 16.74 -2.31
CA VAL A 142 -0.67 17.23 -1.57
C VAL A 142 -1.92 16.47 -1.98
N GLU A 143 -2.07 16.21 -3.27
CA GLU A 143 -3.27 15.59 -3.83
C GLU A 143 -2.91 14.51 -4.84
N ALA A 144 -3.57 13.37 -4.72
CA ALA A 144 -3.45 12.27 -5.67
C ALA A 144 -4.83 11.68 -6.03
N GLY A 145 -4.99 11.12 -7.22
CA GLY A 145 -6.07 10.16 -7.45
C GLY A 145 -5.75 8.85 -6.73
N HIS A 146 -4.68 8.16 -7.13
CA HIS A 146 -4.24 6.91 -6.49
C HIS A 146 -2.77 6.99 -6.06
N VAL A 147 -2.47 6.50 -4.86
CA VAL A 147 -1.11 6.22 -4.37
C VAL A 147 -1.03 4.75 -3.96
N GLY A 148 -0.46 3.93 -4.84
CA GLY A 148 -0.19 2.52 -4.61
C GLY A 148 1.30 2.29 -4.40
N LEU A 149 1.70 1.85 -3.21
CA LEU A 149 3.09 1.53 -2.87
C LEU A 149 3.16 0.06 -2.45
N ARG A 150 3.88 -0.76 -3.21
CA ARG A 150 4.04 -2.19 -2.93
C ARG A 150 5.51 -2.57 -2.73
N GLY A 151 5.79 -3.47 -1.80
CA GLY A 151 7.12 -4.03 -1.55
C GLY A 151 7.78 -3.51 -0.27
N ASP A 152 9.07 -3.78 -0.12
CA ASP A 152 9.85 -3.59 1.11
C ASP A 152 10.42 -2.17 1.27
N TRP A 153 9.56 -1.17 1.18
CA TRP A 153 9.94 0.24 1.34
C TRP A 153 10.52 0.50 2.74
N THR A 154 11.81 0.83 2.81
CA THR A 154 12.49 1.15 4.08
C THR A 154 12.17 2.58 4.53
N GLY A 155 11.71 3.43 3.62
CA GLY A 155 11.29 4.80 3.91
C GLY A 155 10.21 5.26 2.93
N ILE A 156 9.09 5.74 3.46
CA ILE A 156 7.99 6.34 2.69
C ILE A 156 7.79 7.76 3.20
N ASN A 157 8.00 8.76 2.34
CA ASN A 157 7.72 10.15 2.67
C ASN A 157 6.46 10.64 1.92
N LEU A 158 5.34 10.69 2.63
CA LEU A 158 4.04 11.22 2.17
C LEU A 158 3.54 12.32 3.11
N GLY A 159 4.44 13.03 3.79
CA GLY A 159 4.12 13.93 4.90
C GLY A 159 3.15 15.08 4.57
N SER A 160 3.03 15.46 3.29
CA SER A 160 2.13 16.53 2.84
C SER A 160 0.81 16.04 2.23
N LEU A 161 0.61 14.73 2.08
CA LEU A 161 -0.55 14.18 1.38
C LEU A 161 -1.82 14.48 2.18
N GLN A 162 -2.70 15.30 1.63
CA GLN A 162 -3.94 15.75 2.28
C GLN A 162 -5.16 15.02 1.74
N ARG A 163 -5.19 14.77 0.42
CA ARG A 163 -6.33 14.14 -0.25
C ARG A 163 -5.87 13.07 -1.22
N ALA A 164 -6.52 11.92 -1.19
CA ALA A 164 -6.30 10.88 -2.17
C ALA A 164 -7.61 10.15 -2.50
N THR A 165 -7.94 9.86 -3.75
CA THR A 165 -9.06 8.93 -4.00
C THR A 165 -8.75 7.55 -3.42
N GLN A 166 -7.52 7.06 -3.59
CA GLN A 166 -7.09 5.76 -3.06
C GLN A 166 -5.66 5.85 -2.53
N VAL A 167 -5.42 5.33 -1.33
CA VAL A 167 -4.09 5.04 -0.79
C VAL A 167 -4.03 3.54 -0.50
N ASP A 168 -3.06 2.85 -1.08
CA ASP A 168 -2.82 1.42 -0.85
C ASP A 168 -1.32 1.20 -0.62
N ILE A 169 -0.95 0.90 0.63
CA ILE A 169 0.44 0.65 1.02
C ILE A 169 0.55 -0.80 1.47
N SER A 170 1.28 -1.61 0.71
CA SER A 170 1.39 -3.04 0.94
C SER A 170 2.85 -3.47 1.04
N GLY A 171 3.29 -3.76 2.26
CA GLY A 171 4.60 -4.37 2.52
C GLY A 171 4.62 -5.87 2.20
N THR A 172 5.80 -6.48 2.26
CA THR A 172 5.92 -7.93 2.12
C THR A 172 5.31 -8.64 3.31
N TYR A 173 4.61 -9.75 3.05
CA TYR A 173 4.12 -10.63 4.11
C TYR A 173 5.22 -11.57 4.57
N SER A 174 5.22 -11.96 5.85
CA SER A 174 6.24 -12.87 6.41
C SER A 174 6.36 -14.21 5.68
N TRP A 175 5.28 -14.68 5.04
CA TRP A 175 5.25 -15.92 4.28
C TRP A 175 5.77 -15.79 2.84
N ASP A 176 5.96 -14.56 2.34
CA ASP A 176 6.55 -14.25 1.03
C ASP A 176 8.07 -14.03 1.11
N VAL A 177 8.64 -13.92 2.31
CA VAL A 177 10.08 -13.66 2.50
C VAL A 177 10.90 -14.94 2.24
N PRO A 178 11.96 -14.88 1.42
CA PRO A 178 12.87 -15.99 1.23
C PRO A 178 13.48 -16.51 2.54
N GLU A 179 13.72 -17.81 2.62
CA GLU A 179 14.35 -18.42 3.81
C GLU A 179 15.74 -17.80 4.07
N GLY A 180 15.92 -17.23 5.26
CA GLY A 180 17.18 -16.61 5.68
C GLY A 180 17.23 -15.08 5.54
N GLU A 181 16.19 -14.46 4.99
CA GLU A 181 16.02 -13.01 4.97
C GLU A 181 15.09 -12.57 6.11
N GLU A 182 15.38 -11.40 6.69
CA GLU A 182 14.49 -10.78 7.67
C GLU A 182 13.49 -9.88 6.92
N PRO A 183 12.18 -9.98 7.22
CA PRO A 183 11.21 -9.08 6.62
C PRO A 183 11.53 -7.62 6.95
N VAL A 184 11.29 -6.74 5.99
CA VAL A 184 11.34 -5.30 6.22
C VAL A 184 10.00 -4.85 6.80
N SER A 185 10.06 -4.13 7.93
CA SER A 185 8.88 -3.51 8.53
C SER A 185 8.77 -2.06 8.09
N VAL A 186 7.61 -1.68 7.56
CA VAL A 186 7.35 -0.33 7.05
C VAL A 186 6.80 0.57 8.16
N VAL A 187 7.21 1.84 8.19
CA VAL A 187 6.55 2.88 9.00
C VAL A 187 5.61 3.67 8.11
N VAL A 188 4.31 3.69 8.43
CA VAL A 188 3.31 4.44 7.65
C VAL A 188 2.84 5.64 8.46
N ASP A 189 3.39 6.81 8.13
CA ASP A 189 3.00 8.09 8.74
C ASP A 189 2.42 9.04 7.69
N LEU A 190 1.16 9.38 7.87
CA LEU A 190 0.38 10.25 6.98
C LEU A 190 -0.24 11.38 7.79
N PRO A 191 0.59 12.28 8.35
CA PRO A 191 0.17 13.25 9.35
C PRO A 191 -0.76 14.33 8.77
N ALA A 192 -0.75 14.54 7.46
CA ALA A 192 -1.55 15.54 6.78
C ALA A 192 -2.81 14.97 6.11
N LEU A 193 -3.00 13.64 6.05
CA LEU A 193 -4.09 13.03 5.29
C LEU A 193 -5.42 13.35 5.96
N GLU A 194 -6.28 14.07 5.26
CA GLU A 194 -7.58 14.55 5.74
C GLU A 194 -8.73 13.70 5.20
N SER A 195 -8.63 13.27 3.94
CA SER A 195 -9.68 12.50 3.27
C SER A 195 -9.11 11.48 2.29
N ALA A 196 -9.77 10.32 2.21
CA ALA A 196 -9.63 9.43 1.07
C ALA A 196 -10.92 8.71 0.70
N ASN A 197 -11.08 8.19 -0.52
CA ASN A 197 -12.21 7.30 -0.82
C ASN A 197 -11.91 5.86 -0.36
N TYR A 198 -10.67 5.40 -0.52
CA TYR A 198 -10.17 4.15 0.06
C TYR A 198 -8.80 4.36 0.72
N PHE A 199 -8.62 3.77 1.90
CA PHE A 199 -7.33 3.63 2.55
C PHE A 199 -7.07 2.16 2.87
N GLY A 200 -5.98 1.63 2.33
CA GLY A 200 -5.51 0.27 2.53
C GLY A 200 -4.09 0.27 3.05
N VAL A 201 -3.83 -0.49 4.11
CA VAL A 201 -2.47 -0.84 4.53
C VAL A 201 -2.38 -2.33 4.84
N SER A 202 -1.37 -3.00 4.29
CA SER A 202 -1.18 -4.44 4.50
C SER A 202 0.29 -4.85 4.60
N GLY A 203 0.55 -6.00 5.21
CA GLY A 203 1.89 -6.59 5.34
C GLY A 203 2.53 -6.34 6.71
N LEU A 204 3.86 -6.25 6.74
CA LEU A 204 4.64 -5.98 7.95
C LEU A 204 4.90 -4.49 8.10
N PHE A 205 4.29 -3.89 9.12
CA PHE A 205 4.52 -2.49 9.47
C PHE A 205 4.66 -2.30 10.97
N GLU A 206 5.49 -1.34 11.37
CA GLU A 206 5.84 -1.07 12.76
C GLU A 206 4.83 -0.14 13.42
N SER A 207 4.34 0.84 12.66
CA SER A 207 3.35 1.81 13.11
C SER A 207 2.52 2.34 11.95
N LEU A 208 1.31 2.79 12.29
CA LEU A 208 0.37 3.47 11.40
C LEU A 208 -0.13 4.74 12.10
N SER A 209 0.06 5.90 11.46
CA SER A 209 -0.31 7.20 12.00
C SER A 209 -1.19 7.95 11.00
N LEU A 210 -2.44 8.20 11.39
CA LEU A 210 -3.49 8.90 10.62
C LEU A 210 -4.19 9.97 11.48
N PRO A 211 -3.45 10.93 12.06
CA PRO A 211 -3.99 11.79 13.10
C PRO A 211 -5.05 12.77 12.62
N ARG A 212 -5.05 13.11 11.32
CA ARG A 212 -5.95 14.11 10.72
C ARG A 212 -6.99 13.52 9.77
N LEU A 213 -7.04 12.19 9.65
CA LEU A 213 -7.95 11.53 8.70
C LEU A 213 -9.37 11.63 9.25
N THR A 214 -10.18 12.48 8.62
CA THR A 214 -11.56 12.76 9.04
C THR A 214 -12.60 12.00 8.25
N THR A 215 -12.29 11.68 6.98
CA THR A 215 -13.28 11.19 6.03
C THR A 215 -12.72 10.04 5.21
N ILE A 216 -13.43 8.91 5.20
CA ILE A 216 -13.20 7.80 4.27
C ILE A 216 -14.47 7.50 3.47
N GLY A 217 -14.32 7.33 2.15
CA GLY A 217 -15.40 6.96 1.25
C GLY A 217 -16.31 8.12 0.85
N GLU A 218 -15.77 9.34 0.85
CA GLU A 218 -16.44 10.48 0.22
C GLU A 218 -16.58 10.19 -1.28
N HIS A 219 -17.81 9.88 -1.70
CA HIS A 219 -18.10 9.61 -3.09
C HIS A 219 -18.09 10.93 -3.86
N GLU A 220 -17.00 11.22 -4.56
CA GLU A 220 -17.05 12.25 -5.59
C GLU A 220 -18.00 11.77 -6.70
N GLU A 221 -19.14 12.44 -6.82
CA GLU A 221 -20.09 12.19 -7.91
C GLU A 221 -19.36 12.28 -9.26
N GLY A 222 -19.29 11.16 -9.98
CA GLY A 222 -18.66 11.11 -11.30
C GLY A 222 -17.26 10.47 -11.34
N VAL A 223 -16.75 9.93 -10.24
CA VAL A 223 -15.62 8.99 -10.29
C VAL A 223 -16.15 7.63 -10.75
N ASP A 224 -16.35 7.49 -12.06
CA ASP A 224 -16.46 6.18 -12.70
C ASP A 224 -15.21 5.39 -12.34
N TYR A 225 -15.36 4.09 -12.01
CA TYR A 225 -14.23 3.18 -11.80
C TYR A 225 -13.21 3.42 -12.92
N LEU A 226 -12.09 4.08 -12.60
CA LEU A 226 -11.14 4.48 -13.62
C LEU A 226 -10.49 3.22 -14.16
N TYR A 227 -10.98 2.78 -15.32
CA TYR A 227 -10.23 1.91 -16.20
C TYR A 227 -9.00 2.72 -16.61
N GLN A 228 -7.87 2.49 -15.94
CA GLN A 228 -6.61 3.05 -16.40
C GLN A 228 -6.17 2.24 -17.60
N THR A 229 -5.54 2.93 -18.55
CA THR A 229 -4.85 2.31 -19.67
C THR A 229 -3.36 2.49 -19.46
N TYR A 230 -2.58 1.43 -19.64
CA TYR A 230 -1.12 1.54 -19.81
C TYR A 230 -0.80 2.55 -20.91
N ALA A 231 0.44 3.06 -20.98
CA ALA A 231 0.83 3.93 -22.09
C ALA A 231 0.62 3.27 -23.47
N ASP A 232 0.59 1.93 -23.53
CA ASP A 232 0.29 1.16 -24.74
C ASP A 232 -1.21 0.91 -25.00
N GLY A 233 -2.10 1.60 -24.30
CA GLY A 233 -3.54 1.53 -24.51
C GLY A 233 -4.21 0.24 -24.02
N ARG A 234 -3.49 -0.66 -23.32
CA ARG A 234 -4.12 -1.83 -22.69
C ARG A 234 -4.79 -1.44 -21.37
N PRO A 235 -6.06 -1.83 -21.13
CA PRO A 235 -6.72 -1.53 -19.87
C PRO A 235 -6.04 -2.30 -18.72
N TYR A 236 -5.68 -1.57 -17.68
CA TYR A 236 -5.22 -2.06 -16.40
C TYR A 236 -6.24 -1.69 -15.32
N THR A 237 -6.99 -2.69 -14.87
CA THR A 237 -7.90 -2.55 -13.72
C THR A 237 -7.12 -2.88 -12.44
N TYR A 238 -6.68 -1.86 -11.71
CA TYR A 238 -6.19 -2.00 -10.33
C TYR A 238 -7.12 -1.36 -9.29
N ILE A 239 -8.29 -0.87 -9.71
CA ILE A 239 -9.24 -0.26 -8.78
C ILE A 239 -10.16 -1.34 -8.23
N SER A 240 -9.63 -2.09 -7.26
CA SER A 240 -10.39 -3.04 -6.44
C SER A 240 -10.83 -2.42 -5.10
N GLY A 241 -10.52 -1.15 -4.85
CA GLY A 241 -10.98 -0.45 -3.66
C GLY A 241 -12.46 -0.10 -3.76
N ARG A 242 -13.34 -0.94 -3.20
CA ARG A 242 -14.61 -0.41 -2.68
C ARG A 242 -14.25 0.69 -1.67
N PRO A 243 -15.04 1.78 -1.54
CA PRO A 243 -14.80 2.76 -0.51
C PRO A 243 -14.59 2.09 0.85
N GLY A 244 -13.64 2.58 1.65
CA GLY A 244 -13.41 1.96 2.94
C GLY A 244 -12.00 2.07 3.51
N LEU A 245 -11.88 1.55 4.72
CA LEU A 245 -10.67 1.46 5.50
C LEU A 245 -10.30 -0.01 5.67
N ARG A 246 -9.17 -0.43 5.09
CA ARG A 246 -8.65 -1.80 5.19
C ARG A 246 -7.28 -1.81 5.83
N ILE A 247 -7.15 -2.55 6.93
CA ILE A 247 -5.90 -2.72 7.66
C ILE A 247 -5.63 -4.20 7.82
N SER A 248 -4.44 -4.66 7.46
CA SER A 248 -4.03 -6.06 7.59
C SER A 248 -2.59 -6.13 8.07
N SER A 249 -2.38 -6.23 9.38
CA SER A 249 -1.02 -6.26 9.94
C SER A 249 -0.53 -7.67 10.23
N ALA A 250 0.70 -7.97 9.86
CA ALA A 250 1.42 -9.15 10.36
C ALA A 250 2.15 -8.89 11.69
N ASN A 251 2.15 -7.64 12.21
CA ASN A 251 2.76 -7.26 13.48
C ASN A 251 1.72 -6.94 14.57
N HIS A 252 2.16 -7.02 15.83
CA HIS A 252 1.37 -6.63 16.99
C HIS A 252 1.36 -5.12 17.16
N ILE A 253 0.37 -4.45 16.57
CA ILE A 253 0.30 -2.99 16.60
C ILE A 253 -1.05 -2.50 17.13
N PRO A 254 -1.08 -1.40 17.90
CA PRO A 254 -2.29 -0.65 18.16
C PRO A 254 -2.59 0.29 16.99
N ILE A 255 -3.87 0.47 16.67
CA ILE A 255 -4.34 1.40 15.65
C ILE A 255 -5.29 2.41 16.29
N GLU A 256 -5.06 3.68 16.00
CA GLU A 256 -5.93 4.78 16.41
C GLU A 256 -6.09 5.76 15.25
N VAL A 257 -7.34 6.04 14.88
CA VAL A 257 -7.68 7.05 13.86
C VAL A 257 -8.59 8.08 14.55
N PRO A 258 -8.00 9.03 15.28
CA PRO A 258 -8.71 9.79 16.31
C PRO A 258 -9.72 10.78 15.75
N GLU A 259 -9.48 11.31 14.55
CA GLU A 259 -10.32 12.34 13.92
C GLU A 259 -11.30 11.76 12.89
N LEU A 260 -11.36 10.43 12.68
CA LEU A 260 -12.26 9.84 11.68
C LEU A 260 -13.72 10.01 12.11
N GLU A 261 -14.41 10.94 11.45
CA GLU A 261 -15.80 11.31 11.72
C GLU A 261 -16.77 10.60 10.75
N PHE A 262 -16.35 10.42 9.49
CA PHE A 262 -17.16 9.82 8.44
C PHE A 262 -16.44 8.64 7.80
N LEU A 263 -17.14 7.52 7.71
CA LEU A 263 -16.71 6.32 7.01
C LEU A 263 -17.86 5.82 6.14
N ASN A 264 -17.55 5.46 4.90
CA ASN A 264 -18.47 4.87 3.94
C ASN A 264 -17.84 3.64 3.27
N GLY A 265 -18.67 2.69 2.86
CA GLY A 265 -18.28 1.40 2.31
C GLY A 265 -17.94 0.39 3.41
N SER A 266 -16.68 -0.05 3.50
CA SER A 266 -16.28 -1.11 4.44
C SER A 266 -15.15 -0.73 5.38
N LEU A 267 -15.23 -1.16 6.64
CA LEU A 267 -14.11 -1.23 7.57
C LEU A 267 -13.66 -2.68 7.71
N GLN A 268 -12.41 -2.97 7.40
CA GLN A 268 -11.85 -4.30 7.49
C GLN A 268 -10.53 -4.28 8.25
N VAL A 269 -10.43 -5.09 9.31
CA VAL A 269 -9.24 -5.19 10.15
C VAL A 269 -8.84 -6.66 10.30
N TYR A 270 -7.65 -6.99 9.80
CA TYR A 270 -7.12 -8.35 9.73
C TYR A 270 -5.77 -8.49 10.45
N GLY A 271 -5.47 -9.73 10.85
CA GLY A 271 -4.14 -10.14 11.32
C GLY A 271 -3.87 -9.79 12.78
N ASN A 272 -2.66 -9.29 13.07
CA ASN A 272 -2.12 -9.18 14.43
C ASN A 272 -2.45 -7.85 15.14
N VAL A 273 -3.55 -7.18 14.80
CA VAL A 273 -3.92 -5.89 15.43
C VAL A 273 -4.35 -6.08 16.89
N THR A 274 -3.71 -5.36 17.81
CA THR A 274 -3.94 -5.52 19.27
C THR A 274 -4.99 -4.57 19.83
N SER A 275 -5.11 -3.37 19.26
CA SER A 275 -6.19 -2.44 19.58
C SER A 275 -6.60 -1.66 18.34
N PHE A 276 -7.88 -1.29 18.29
CA PHE A 276 -8.44 -0.52 17.19
C PHE A 276 -9.43 0.51 17.74
N ARG A 277 -9.10 1.80 17.58
CA ARG A 277 -9.82 2.91 18.23
C ARG A 277 -10.28 3.96 17.23
N LEU A 278 -11.59 4.19 17.18
CA LEU A 278 -12.25 5.22 16.35
C LEU A 278 -13.12 6.13 17.24
N PRO A 279 -12.51 7.02 18.05
CA PRO A 279 -13.22 7.79 19.06
C PRO A 279 -14.17 8.86 18.53
N SER A 280 -14.07 9.23 17.26
CA SER A 280 -14.88 10.30 16.64
C SER A 280 -15.86 9.78 15.59
N LEU A 281 -15.90 8.47 15.35
CA LEU A 281 -16.76 7.90 14.31
C LEU A 281 -18.22 7.94 14.77
N GLY A 282 -19.03 8.82 14.17
CA GLY A 282 -20.44 9.02 14.54
C GLY A 282 -21.40 8.06 13.84
N GLU A 283 -22.39 8.61 13.14
CA GLU A 283 -23.29 7.82 12.28
C GLU A 283 -22.54 7.33 11.04
N SER A 284 -22.62 6.02 10.78
CA SER A 284 -22.02 5.39 9.61
C SER A 284 -22.91 4.21 9.19
N ASP A 285 -23.10 4.00 7.89
CA ASP A 285 -23.76 2.81 7.36
C ASP A 285 -22.74 1.93 6.64
N VAL A 286 -21.84 1.37 7.45
CA VAL A 286 -20.68 0.62 6.95
C VAL A 286 -20.77 -0.85 7.32
N ASP A 287 -20.14 -1.66 6.47
CA ASP A 287 -19.88 -3.06 6.74
C ASP A 287 -18.56 -3.17 7.49
N ILE A 288 -18.61 -3.71 8.71
CA ILE A 288 -17.46 -3.82 9.60
C ILE A 288 -17.05 -5.28 9.73
N GLU A 289 -15.78 -5.57 9.45
CA GLU A 289 -15.18 -6.89 9.60
C GLU A 289 -13.91 -6.80 10.45
N PHE A 290 -13.90 -7.53 11.55
CA PHE A 290 -12.71 -7.79 12.35
C PHE A 290 -12.40 -9.27 12.27
N ASN A 291 -11.17 -9.62 11.89
CA ASN A 291 -10.70 -10.99 11.85
C ASN A 291 -9.22 -11.03 12.24
N THR A 292 -8.96 -11.13 13.55
CA THR A 292 -7.60 -11.03 14.11
C THR A 292 -7.10 -12.34 14.69
N ASP A 293 -5.82 -12.60 14.51
CA ASP A 293 -5.13 -13.74 15.12
C ASP A 293 -4.71 -13.45 16.57
N THR A 294 -4.80 -12.18 17.00
CA THR A 294 -4.42 -11.70 18.32
C THR A 294 -5.61 -11.08 19.04
N HIS A 295 -5.52 -11.05 20.37
CA HIS A 295 -6.51 -10.47 21.28
C HIS A 295 -6.75 -8.99 20.95
N LEU A 296 -7.80 -8.71 20.19
CA LEU A 296 -8.15 -7.36 19.74
C LEU A 296 -9.05 -6.63 20.73
N HIS A 297 -8.66 -5.41 21.09
CA HIS A 297 -9.49 -4.46 21.80
C HIS A 297 -10.12 -3.44 20.85
N ILE A 298 -11.45 -3.47 20.70
CA ILE A 298 -12.20 -2.57 19.81
C ILE A 298 -12.85 -1.46 20.64
N TYR A 299 -12.64 -0.20 20.23
CA TYR A 299 -13.35 0.96 20.76
C TYR A 299 -13.84 1.86 19.63
N SER A 300 -15.12 2.24 19.63
CA SER A 300 -15.66 3.21 18.67
C SER A 300 -16.89 3.93 19.22
N THR A 301 -17.09 5.20 18.84
CA THR A 301 -18.30 5.98 19.17
C THR A 301 -19.43 5.81 18.16
N LEU A 302 -19.31 4.81 17.28
CA LEU A 302 -20.24 4.45 16.22
C LEU A 302 -21.68 4.32 16.73
N GLU A 303 -22.60 5.02 16.05
CA GLU A 303 -24.03 5.03 16.42
C GLU A 303 -24.84 3.95 15.67
N SER A 304 -24.47 3.66 14.43
CA SER A 304 -25.13 2.67 13.57
C SER A 304 -24.13 1.88 12.73
N THR A 305 -24.50 0.70 12.25
CA THR A 305 -23.73 -0.03 11.22
C THR A 305 -24.65 -1.01 10.49
N GLY A 306 -24.38 -1.31 9.23
CA GLY A 306 -25.10 -2.36 8.51
C GLY A 306 -24.71 -3.73 9.08
N TYR A 307 -23.52 -4.19 8.73
CA TYR A 307 -23.03 -5.50 9.14
C TYR A 307 -21.87 -5.40 10.13
N LEU A 308 -21.89 -6.23 11.17
CA LEU A 308 -20.80 -6.36 12.12
C LEU A 308 -20.33 -7.83 12.18
N TRP A 309 -19.19 -8.11 11.55
CA TRP A 309 -18.50 -9.39 11.59
C TRP A 309 -17.34 -9.34 12.59
N LEU A 310 -17.41 -10.21 13.61
CA LEU A 310 -16.40 -10.31 14.65
C LEU A 310 -15.85 -11.74 14.67
N TRP A 311 -14.68 -11.91 14.06
CA TRP A 311 -14.01 -13.19 13.88
C TRP A 311 -12.64 -13.19 14.56
N GLY A 312 -12.12 -14.38 14.88
CA GLY A 312 -10.78 -14.53 15.46
C GLY A 312 -10.73 -14.33 16.98
N ASN A 313 -9.68 -13.68 17.47
CA ASN A 313 -9.40 -13.52 18.89
C ASN A 313 -9.82 -12.13 19.39
N ILE A 314 -11.08 -11.97 19.79
CA ILE A 314 -11.59 -10.67 20.27
C ILE A 314 -11.53 -10.60 21.80
N ALA A 315 -10.80 -9.62 22.33
CA ALA A 315 -10.67 -9.42 23.77
C ALA A 315 -11.80 -8.58 24.34
N THR A 316 -12.08 -7.41 23.75
CA THR A 316 -13.14 -6.50 24.20
C THR A 316 -13.77 -5.76 23.05
N VAL A 317 -15.08 -5.53 23.12
CA VAL A 317 -15.83 -4.73 22.15
C VAL A 317 -16.57 -3.60 22.85
N ASP A 318 -16.06 -2.39 22.76
CA ASP A 318 -16.66 -1.21 23.40
C ASP A 318 -17.23 -0.23 22.36
N LEU A 319 -18.55 -0.26 22.21
CA LEU A 319 -19.33 0.58 21.30
C LEU A 319 -20.41 1.30 22.11
N PRO A 320 -20.05 2.26 22.99
CA PRO A 320 -20.97 2.81 23.98
C PRO A 320 -22.18 3.53 23.37
N ASN A 321 -22.03 4.05 22.15
CA ASN A 321 -23.07 4.81 21.45
C ASN A 321 -23.86 3.98 20.44
N ILE A 322 -23.57 2.68 20.25
CA ILE A 322 -24.26 1.89 19.23
C ILE A 322 -25.75 1.79 19.58
N GLU A 323 -26.60 2.24 18.66
CA GLU A 323 -28.06 2.17 18.77
C GLU A 323 -28.67 1.19 17.79
N HIS A 324 -28.01 0.96 16.65
CA HIS A 324 -28.52 0.14 15.56
C HIS A 324 -27.44 -0.71 14.89
N VAL A 325 -27.75 -1.98 14.66
CA VAL A 325 -26.96 -2.90 13.83
C VAL A 325 -27.94 -3.75 13.03
N ASP A 326 -27.85 -3.76 11.70
CA ASP A 326 -28.76 -4.56 10.86
C ASP A 326 -28.50 -6.05 11.03
N SER A 327 -27.23 -6.44 11.03
CA SER A 327 -26.82 -7.83 11.18
C SER A 327 -25.49 -7.95 11.91
N ILE A 328 -25.41 -8.92 12.81
CA ILE A 328 -24.19 -9.25 13.53
C ILE A 328 -23.88 -10.73 13.35
N SER A 329 -22.61 -11.02 13.10
CA SER A 329 -22.13 -12.39 12.96
C SER A 329 -20.82 -12.54 13.71
N ILE A 330 -20.76 -13.64 14.44
CA ILE A 330 -19.86 -13.82 15.57
C ILE A 330 -19.30 -15.24 15.43
N ALA A 331 -18.00 -15.35 15.17
CA ALA A 331 -17.34 -16.64 14.94
C ALA A 331 -15.98 -16.66 15.64
N TYR A 332 -15.87 -17.37 16.76
CA TYR A 332 -14.65 -17.38 17.58
C TYR A 332 -14.07 -18.75 17.81
N GLY A 333 -12.75 -18.78 18.01
CA GLY A 333 -12.05 -19.90 18.64
C GLY A 333 -12.28 -19.94 20.15
N ASP A 334 -12.34 -18.78 20.81
CA ASP A 334 -12.41 -18.64 22.27
C ASP A 334 -13.69 -17.95 22.78
N ARG A 335 -13.95 -18.05 24.09
CA ARG A 335 -15.11 -17.41 24.73
C ARG A 335 -14.96 -15.89 24.77
N LEU A 336 -15.82 -15.16 24.08
CA LEU A 336 -15.95 -13.72 24.28
C LEU A 336 -16.35 -13.40 25.72
N PRO A 337 -15.69 -12.45 26.39
CA PRO A 337 -16.22 -11.89 27.62
C PRO A 337 -17.52 -11.10 27.34
N CYS A 338 -18.57 -11.40 28.10
CA CYS A 338 -19.79 -10.58 28.11
C CYS A 338 -19.47 -9.20 28.67
N ASN A 339 -19.66 -8.15 27.86
CA ASN A 339 -19.89 -6.80 28.37
C ASN A 339 -21.31 -6.34 27.99
N GLU A 340 -21.74 -5.22 28.56
CA GLU A 340 -23.09 -4.67 28.31
C GLU A 340 -23.35 -4.41 26.82
N THR A 341 -22.33 -3.94 26.08
CA THR A 341 -22.38 -3.69 24.64
C THR A 341 -22.67 -4.97 23.86
N LEU A 342 -21.90 -6.04 24.07
CA LEU A 342 -22.11 -7.32 23.40
C LEU A 342 -23.45 -7.94 23.77
N LEU A 343 -23.89 -7.81 25.02
CA LEU A 343 -25.23 -8.25 25.44
C LEU A 343 -26.33 -7.50 24.67
N LYS A 344 -26.21 -6.17 24.55
CA LYS A 344 -27.14 -5.34 23.78
C LYS A 344 -27.18 -5.75 22.31
N LEU A 345 -26.02 -5.88 21.67
CA LEU A 345 -25.88 -6.33 20.28
C LEU A 345 -26.53 -7.71 20.05
N TRP A 346 -26.33 -8.64 20.98
CA TRP A 346 -26.94 -9.97 20.92
C TRP A 346 -28.45 -9.95 20.95
N THR A 347 -29.07 -9.04 21.72
CA THR A 347 -30.54 -8.95 21.76
C THR A 347 -31.15 -8.47 20.44
N TRP A 348 -30.37 -7.80 19.60
CA TRP A 348 -30.78 -7.37 18.26
C TRP A 348 -30.64 -8.45 17.21
N ALA A 349 -29.65 -9.34 17.34
CA ALA A 349 -29.31 -10.44 16.41
C ALA A 349 -30.36 -11.57 16.30
N ARG A 350 -31.60 -11.31 16.70
CA ARG A 350 -32.51 -12.26 17.36
C ARG A 350 -32.96 -13.48 16.53
N ASP A 351 -32.62 -13.61 15.24
CA ASP A 351 -33.40 -14.50 14.37
C ASP A 351 -32.81 -15.79 13.78
N ASP A 352 -31.51 -16.15 13.74
CA ASP A 352 -31.18 -17.43 13.05
C ASP A 352 -30.09 -18.39 13.58
N TYR A 353 -29.10 -18.00 14.40
CA TYR A 353 -28.03 -18.95 14.80
C TYR A 353 -27.60 -18.85 16.28
N ASN A 354 -28.42 -19.44 17.16
CA ASN A 354 -28.35 -19.44 18.63
C ASN A 354 -27.14 -20.15 19.31
N GLN A 355 -26.00 -20.39 18.63
CA GLN A 355 -24.93 -21.24 19.18
C GLN A 355 -23.79 -20.51 19.90
N TYR A 356 -23.74 -19.17 19.85
CA TYR A 356 -22.59 -18.41 20.37
C TYR A 356 -23.01 -17.36 21.40
N LYS A 357 -23.75 -17.76 22.43
CA LYS A 357 -24.02 -16.85 23.55
C LYS A 357 -22.71 -16.48 24.23
N CYS A 358 -22.48 -15.19 24.43
CA CYS A 358 -21.48 -14.75 25.39
C CYS A 358 -21.85 -15.37 26.75
N PHE A 359 -20.89 -16.01 27.43
CA PHE A 359 -21.13 -16.66 28.71
C PHE A 359 -20.91 -15.64 29.82
N GLU A 360 -21.94 -15.36 30.62
CA GLU A 360 -21.72 -14.65 31.88
C GLU A 360 -20.70 -15.44 32.70
N LEU A 361 -19.62 -14.78 33.13
CA LEU A 361 -18.54 -15.38 33.90
C LEU A 361 -19.02 -15.96 35.25
N ASP A 362 -20.26 -15.65 35.66
CA ASP A 362 -20.89 -16.13 36.90
C ASP A 362 -21.59 -17.48 36.76
N ASP A 363 -21.75 -18.03 35.55
CA ASP A 363 -22.17 -19.43 35.37
C ASP A 363 -20.99 -20.41 35.50
N GLN A 364 -19.99 -20.05 36.33
CA GLN A 364 -19.16 -21.06 36.97
C GLN A 364 -20.09 -21.87 37.87
N PHE A 365 -20.62 -22.97 37.30
CA PHE A 365 -20.75 -24.27 37.95
C PHE A 365 -20.60 -24.17 39.48
N LEU A 366 -21.66 -23.67 40.13
CA LEU A 366 -22.00 -24.14 41.45
C LEU A 366 -22.38 -25.61 41.24
N ASP A 367 -21.36 -26.46 41.18
CA ASP A 367 -21.48 -27.89 41.37
C ASP A 367 -21.88 -28.10 42.84
N ASP A 368 -23.14 -27.76 43.15
CA ASP A 368 -23.81 -28.00 44.43
C ASP A 368 -24.16 -29.51 44.59
N SER A 369 -23.35 -30.40 44.03
CA SER A 369 -23.48 -31.84 44.14
C SER A 369 -22.22 -32.49 44.72
N ASP A 370 -21.96 -32.26 46.01
CA ASP A 370 -21.75 -33.39 46.93
C ASP A 370 -21.83 -32.99 48.40
N GLU A 371 -23.06 -33.08 48.94
CA GLU A 371 -23.26 -33.39 50.35
C GLU A 371 -22.75 -34.82 50.61
N GLY A 372 -21.54 -34.90 51.16
CA GLY A 372 -21.24 -35.82 52.25
C GLY A 372 -20.62 -37.16 51.89
N THR A 373 -19.33 -37.32 52.24
CA THR A 373 -18.84 -38.46 53.03
C THR A 373 -17.52 -38.10 53.70
N THR A 374 -17.52 -38.06 55.02
CA THR A 374 -16.30 -38.07 55.85
C THR A 374 -15.65 -39.45 55.76
N PRO A 375 -14.32 -39.54 55.66
CA PRO A 375 -13.63 -40.41 56.61
C PRO A 375 -12.31 -39.84 57.16
N SER A 376 -12.21 -39.96 58.49
CA SER A 376 -11.03 -40.25 59.31
C SER A 376 -9.62 -40.12 58.71
N VAL A 377 -8.88 -39.16 59.27
CA VAL A 377 -7.58 -39.31 59.99
C VAL A 377 -6.89 -40.67 59.82
N GLU A 378 -5.72 -40.65 59.21
CA GLU A 378 -4.55 -41.41 59.70
C GLU A 378 -3.28 -40.58 59.42
N GLU A 379 -2.48 -40.47 60.49
CA GLU A 379 -1.19 -39.79 60.59
C GLU A 379 -0.10 -40.62 59.89
N GLU A 380 0.94 -39.95 59.41
CA GLU A 380 2.37 -40.33 59.39
C GLU A 380 3.10 -39.20 58.63
N ASP A 381 3.88 -38.35 59.34
CA ASP A 381 5.34 -38.46 59.55
C ASP A 381 6.13 -38.47 58.22
N GLU A 382 7.25 -37.80 57.99
CA GLU A 382 8.13 -36.84 58.67
C GLU A 382 9.11 -36.35 57.55
N GLU A 383 9.98 -35.40 57.89
CA GLU A 383 11.22 -34.97 57.21
C GLU A 383 11.15 -33.64 56.42
N ASN A 384 11.51 -32.52 57.05
CA ASN A 384 12.88 -31.98 57.25
C ASN A 384 13.61 -31.64 55.95
N ILE A 385 13.63 -30.35 55.58
CA ILE A 385 14.86 -29.67 55.12
C ILE A 385 14.90 -28.25 55.71
N ASP A 386 16.00 -28.01 56.39
CA ASP A 386 16.41 -26.80 57.11
C ASP A 386 16.62 -25.57 56.23
N THR A 387 16.37 -24.44 56.90
CA THR A 387 16.75 -23.05 56.64
C THR A 387 18.26 -22.81 56.75
N ASP A 388 18.81 -21.90 55.94
CA ASP A 388 19.72 -20.80 56.38
C ASP A 388 19.91 -19.81 55.20
N THR A 389 19.61 -18.50 55.27
CA THR A 389 20.08 -17.34 56.09
C THR A 389 21.37 -16.68 55.53
N ASP A 390 21.37 -15.32 55.60
CA ASP A 390 22.43 -14.30 55.33
C ASP A 390 22.46 -13.73 53.89
N ASN A 391 22.09 -12.48 53.58
CA ASN A 391 22.21 -11.13 54.17
C ASN A 391 23.61 -10.47 54.02
N GLU A 392 23.56 -9.20 53.59
CA GLU A 392 24.61 -8.14 53.60
C GLU A 392 25.78 -8.20 52.60
N THR A 393 26.41 -7.14 52.07
CA THR A 393 26.21 -5.68 51.84
C THR A 393 27.44 -5.24 51.01
N GLU A 394 27.36 -4.05 50.36
CA GLU A 394 28.46 -3.12 50.00
C GLU A 394 29.16 -3.18 48.61
N VAL A 395 28.84 -2.12 47.84
CA VAL A 395 29.66 -1.34 46.86
C VAL A 395 30.85 -0.70 47.64
N PRO A 396 32.08 -0.41 47.13
CA PRO A 396 32.33 0.36 45.89
C PRO A 396 33.64 0.12 45.08
N ASP A 397 33.63 0.72 43.88
CA ASP A 397 34.71 1.31 43.06
C ASP A 397 36.17 0.86 43.22
N THR A 398 36.83 0.56 42.08
CA THR A 398 38.10 1.23 41.73
C THR A 398 38.49 1.03 40.26
N ASP A 399 38.81 2.16 39.62
CA ASP A 399 39.61 2.30 38.40
C ASP A 399 40.88 1.44 38.41
N SER A 400 41.33 0.98 37.24
CA SER A 400 42.66 1.31 36.70
C SER A 400 42.97 0.53 35.42
N SER A 401 43.35 1.31 34.42
CA SER A 401 44.18 1.00 33.24
C SER A 401 44.94 -0.34 33.24
N ASN A 402 44.96 -0.99 32.07
CA ASN A 402 46.27 -1.30 31.49
C ASN A 402 46.23 -1.40 29.96
N ASP A 403 47.17 -0.66 29.40
CA ASP A 403 47.56 -0.57 28.01
C ASP A 403 48.26 -1.84 27.49
N THR A 404 48.38 -1.84 26.16
CA THR A 404 49.48 -2.37 25.32
C THR A 404 49.48 -3.82 24.82
N ASN A 405 49.47 -3.87 23.48
CA ASN A 405 50.23 -4.69 22.54
C ASN A 405 49.86 -6.18 22.42
N ASP A 406 49.45 -6.58 21.22
CA ASP A 406 50.44 -7.20 20.33
C ASP A 406 50.04 -7.17 18.85
N ASP A 407 51.04 -6.95 18.02
CA ASP A 407 51.02 -6.85 16.57
C ASP A 407 50.83 -8.23 15.90
N HIS A 408 49.99 -8.31 14.87
CA HIS A 408 50.25 -9.24 13.78
C HIS A 408 49.90 -8.69 12.40
N ILE A 409 50.95 -8.23 11.72
CA ILE A 409 51.05 -7.96 10.28
C ILE A 409 51.49 -9.24 9.59
N THR A 410 50.81 -9.65 8.50
CA THR A 410 51.32 -10.27 7.25
C THR A 410 50.12 -10.88 6.51
N GLU A 411 49.97 -10.91 5.18
CA GLU A 411 50.72 -10.41 4.04
C GLU A 411 49.81 -10.54 2.81
N THR A 412 49.81 -9.52 1.94
CA THR A 412 49.34 -9.55 0.55
C THR A 412 50.07 -10.59 -0.31
N ARG A 413 49.36 -11.26 -1.24
CA ARG A 413 49.90 -11.67 -2.57
C ARG A 413 48.79 -12.10 -3.56
N PRO A 414 49.07 -12.14 -4.88
CA PRO A 414 48.18 -11.56 -5.89
C PRO A 414 47.81 -12.52 -7.05
N SER A 415 46.93 -12.02 -7.92
CA SER A 415 46.76 -12.24 -9.38
C SER A 415 47.33 -13.51 -10.03
N ASN A 416 46.48 -14.21 -10.80
CA ASN A 416 46.89 -15.00 -11.95
C ASN A 416 45.91 -14.85 -13.11
N ASP A 417 46.49 -14.57 -14.28
CA ASP A 417 45.93 -14.49 -15.62
C ASP A 417 45.45 -15.84 -16.18
N SER A 418 44.37 -15.81 -17.01
CA SER A 418 44.12 -16.47 -18.33
C SER A 418 44.34 -18.01 -18.50
N PRO A 419 43.79 -18.70 -19.55
CA PRO A 419 43.34 -18.21 -20.86
C PRO A 419 42.07 -18.85 -21.49
N ALA A 420 41.78 -18.31 -22.68
CA ALA A 420 40.87 -18.68 -23.77
C ALA A 420 40.60 -20.17 -24.10
N SER A 421 39.38 -20.42 -24.58
CA SER A 421 38.89 -21.34 -25.64
C SER A 421 37.35 -21.36 -25.50
N GLU A 422 36.48 -21.50 -26.50
CA GLU A 422 36.57 -22.12 -27.81
C GLU A 422 35.35 -21.65 -28.64
N GLU A 423 35.55 -21.50 -29.94
CA GLU A 423 34.50 -21.29 -30.95
C GLU A 423 33.55 -22.51 -31.00
N GLN A 424 32.24 -22.27 -31.04
CA GLN A 424 31.30 -23.24 -31.62
C GLN A 424 30.36 -22.57 -32.62
N ASP A 425 30.77 -22.77 -33.86
CA ASP A 425 30.06 -22.64 -35.12
C ASP A 425 28.99 -23.74 -35.24
N THR A 426 27.72 -23.36 -35.47
CA THR A 426 26.71 -24.27 -36.04
C THR A 426 25.80 -23.50 -37.00
N THR A 427 26.12 -23.64 -38.29
CA THR A 427 25.24 -23.41 -39.44
C THR A 427 24.44 -24.66 -39.81
N ASP A 428 23.34 -24.41 -40.53
CA ASP A 428 22.41 -25.31 -41.25
C ASP A 428 21.39 -26.05 -40.35
N ASP A 429 20.09 -26.12 -40.67
CA ASP A 429 19.53 -26.41 -41.99
C ASP A 429 18.03 -26.00 -42.08
N SER A 430 17.69 -25.47 -43.25
CA SER A 430 16.42 -25.41 -43.99
C SER A 430 15.16 -26.11 -43.44
N THR A 431 14.02 -25.42 -43.54
CA THR A 431 12.82 -26.04 -44.12
C THR A 431 11.92 -25.02 -44.81
N GLU A 432 11.82 -25.16 -46.13
CA GLU A 432 10.86 -24.51 -47.00
C GLU A 432 9.46 -25.13 -46.84
N GLY A 433 8.43 -24.31 -47.07
CA GLY A 433 7.27 -24.71 -47.88
C GLY A 433 5.95 -24.93 -47.14
N LEU A 434 4.96 -24.07 -47.44
CA LEU A 434 3.63 -24.39 -48.01
C LEU A 434 2.70 -23.17 -47.84
N ALA A 435 2.39 -22.47 -48.95
CA ALA A 435 1.07 -22.46 -49.62
C ALA A 435 0.00 -21.66 -48.85
N ASP A 436 -0.32 -20.43 -49.27
CA ASP A 436 -1.26 -20.09 -50.36
C ASP A 436 -2.69 -20.58 -50.07
N ASN A 437 -3.59 -19.64 -49.75
CA ASN A 437 -5.02 -19.74 -50.04
C ASN A 437 -5.70 -18.35 -49.98
N THR A 438 -5.92 -17.81 -51.17
CA THR A 438 -7.23 -17.41 -51.73
C THR A 438 -8.15 -16.44 -50.97
N GLU A 439 -8.30 -15.25 -51.58
CA GLU A 439 -9.54 -14.58 -52.01
C GLU A 439 -10.88 -15.13 -51.47
N SER A 440 -11.69 -14.22 -50.90
CA SER A 440 -13.13 -14.13 -51.17
C SER A 440 -13.64 -12.74 -50.80
N ASP A 441 -13.89 -11.93 -51.83
CA ASP A 441 -14.83 -10.81 -51.81
C ASP A 441 -16.21 -11.27 -51.32
N GLU A 442 -16.88 -10.51 -50.44
CA GLU A 442 -18.31 -10.25 -50.59
C GLU A 442 -18.64 -8.83 -50.11
N ALA A 443 -18.99 -8.00 -51.09
CA ALA A 443 -19.68 -6.74 -50.90
C ALA A 443 -21.14 -7.00 -50.52
N PHE A 444 -21.64 -6.33 -49.49
CA PHE A 444 -23.08 -6.21 -49.25
C PHE A 444 -23.47 -4.73 -49.18
N ASP A 445 -24.07 -4.26 -50.28
CA ASP A 445 -24.90 -3.06 -50.36
C ASP A 445 -26.30 -3.39 -49.80
N GLY A 446 -26.94 -2.42 -49.15
CA GLY A 446 -28.38 -2.49 -48.90
C GLY A 446 -28.88 -2.01 -47.55
N SER A 447 -29.02 -0.69 -47.44
CA SER A 447 -30.26 0.00 -47.00
C SER A 447 -30.95 -0.35 -45.66
N GLY A 448 -31.28 0.71 -44.92
CA GLY A 448 -32.62 0.82 -44.31
C GLY A 448 -32.61 0.78 -42.78
N GLY A 449 -32.78 1.96 -42.18
CA GLY A 449 -32.81 2.13 -40.74
C GLY A 449 -33.99 1.46 -40.03
N ARG A 450 -33.81 1.26 -38.73
CA ARG A 450 -34.87 1.32 -37.73
C ARG A 450 -34.27 1.45 -36.34
N ILE A 451 -34.56 2.58 -35.72
CA ILE A 451 -34.43 2.78 -34.27
C ILE A 451 -35.46 1.87 -33.61
N VAL A 452 -35.00 0.89 -32.84
CA VAL A 452 -35.81 0.17 -31.85
C VAL A 452 -34.98 0.02 -30.59
N SER A 453 -35.35 0.76 -29.56
CA SER A 453 -34.99 0.47 -28.18
C SER A 453 -35.65 -0.83 -27.73
N HIS A 454 -34.90 -1.73 -27.10
CA HIS A 454 -35.28 -2.31 -25.81
C HIS A 454 -34.28 -3.39 -25.35
N THR A 455 -34.17 -3.46 -24.02
CA THR A 455 -33.95 -4.67 -23.19
C THR A 455 -32.56 -5.32 -23.18
N GLY A 456 -31.83 -5.02 -22.09
CA GLY A 456 -31.66 -5.99 -21.01
C GLY A 456 -30.83 -7.22 -21.34
N VAL A 457 -29.51 -7.07 -21.27
CA VAL A 457 -28.59 -8.20 -21.13
C VAL A 457 -28.31 -8.36 -19.63
N ALA A 458 -28.95 -9.35 -19.03
CA ALA A 458 -28.54 -9.88 -17.73
C ALA A 458 -27.22 -10.63 -17.93
N MET A 459 -26.12 -10.08 -17.43
CA MET A 459 -24.83 -10.74 -17.42
C MET A 459 -24.72 -11.55 -16.13
N LEU A 460 -24.70 -12.87 -16.29
CA LEU A 460 -24.53 -13.85 -15.23
C LEU A 460 -23.04 -13.84 -14.83
N ILE A 461 -22.68 -13.12 -13.77
CA ILE A 461 -21.33 -13.20 -13.20
C ILE A 461 -21.30 -14.42 -12.28
N ALA A 462 -20.60 -15.47 -12.72
CA ALA A 462 -20.25 -16.58 -11.88
C ALA A 462 -19.15 -16.13 -10.90
N ALA A 463 -19.52 -15.91 -9.65
CA ALA A 463 -18.57 -15.71 -8.56
C ALA A 463 -17.83 -17.03 -8.30
N VAL A 464 -16.55 -17.09 -8.64
CA VAL A 464 -15.64 -18.14 -8.18
C VAL A 464 -15.16 -17.71 -6.79
N VAL A 465 -15.75 -18.33 -5.76
CA VAL A 465 -15.29 -18.22 -4.37
C VAL A 465 -14.01 -19.03 -4.25
N PHE A 466 -12.87 -18.36 -4.11
CA PHE A 466 -11.64 -18.99 -3.62
C PHE A 466 -11.74 -19.11 -2.10
N PHE A 467 -11.90 -20.33 -1.62
CA PHE A 467 -11.64 -20.68 -0.22
C PHE A 467 -10.13 -20.63 0.00
N CYS A 468 -9.64 -19.68 0.79
CA CYS A 468 -8.41 -19.87 1.55
C CYS A 468 -8.79 -20.66 2.81
N CYS A 469 -8.35 -21.92 2.89
CA CYS A 469 -8.31 -22.64 4.15
C CYS A 469 -7.04 -22.24 4.91
N CYS A 470 -7.20 -21.97 6.20
CA CYS A 470 -6.17 -22.12 7.22
C CYS A 470 -5.62 -23.55 7.26
#